data_AF-A0A439PC96-F1
#
_entry.id   AF-A0A439PC96-F1
#
_cell.length_a   1.000
_cell.length_b   1.000
_cell.length_c   1.000
_cell.angle_alpha   90.00
_cell.angle_beta   90.00
_cell.angle_gamma   90.00
#
_symmetry.space_group_name_H-M   'P 1'
#
loop_
_entity.id
_entity.type
_entity.pdbx_description
1 polymer ?
#
loop_
_entity_poly.entity_id
_entity_poly.type
_entity_poly.pdbx_seq_one_letter_code
_entity_poly.pdbx_strand_id
1 'polypeptide(L)'
;MKKQLASFRDFLATGTLGPLSPQMSLIDVAKLLGSPDGWNTNEDAPVPLYWFFGKLEISFADAAPYRINWFQIEQAKQLKGKFEPVTGRLKLSLGKFSGKTKPSAFLSAGLWDLKRTKVHYAALSDSILLNICAGCIKVHFQVDTSFVADGDVVRHLEGAKLGRLLRDIDPRTKVDSIYSYPQPATEEVPGVFNWRALTGNDYLDILG
;
A
#
# COMPACT_ATOMS: atom_id res chain seq x y z
N MET A 1 -20.74 13.78 -14.78
CA MET A 1 -21.00 12.52 -14.05
C MET A 1 -20.80 12.73 -12.55
N LYS A 2 -21.55 12.00 -11.70
CA LYS A 2 -21.50 12.15 -10.23
C LYS A 2 -20.30 11.40 -9.63
N LYS A 3 -19.57 12.03 -8.71
CA LYS A 3 -18.51 11.35 -7.93
C LYS A 3 -19.11 10.28 -7.03
N GLN A 4 -18.54 9.09 -7.06
CA GLN A 4 -18.91 7.98 -6.19
C GLN A 4 -18.07 8.02 -4.91
N LEU A 5 -18.70 7.65 -3.79
CA LEU A 5 -18.07 7.59 -2.49
C LEU A 5 -17.68 6.13 -2.19
N ALA A 6 -16.41 5.90 -1.90
CA ALA A 6 -15.87 4.62 -1.44
C ALA A 6 -15.50 4.69 0.05
N SER A 7 -15.61 3.59 0.78
CA SER A 7 -15.16 3.46 2.17
C SER A 7 -13.71 3.00 2.21
N PHE A 8 -12.85 3.72 2.93
CA PHE A 8 -11.46 3.30 3.10
C PHE A 8 -11.36 2.02 3.93
N ARG A 9 -12.24 1.87 4.93
CA ARG A 9 -12.32 0.66 5.75
C ARG A 9 -12.67 -0.56 4.89
N ASP A 10 -13.63 -0.42 3.97
CA ASP A 10 -14.06 -1.52 3.11
C ASP A 10 -12.99 -1.86 2.08
N PHE A 11 -12.31 -0.84 1.53
CA PHE A 11 -11.14 -1.05 0.68
C PHE A 11 -10.06 -1.88 1.38
N LEU A 12 -9.67 -1.49 2.59
CA LEU A 12 -8.66 -2.22 3.37
C LEU A 12 -9.10 -3.65 3.73
N ALA A 13 -10.40 -3.89 3.94
CA ALA A 13 -10.91 -5.21 4.28
C ALA A 13 -11.05 -6.14 3.06
N THR A 14 -11.35 -5.59 1.88
CA THR A 14 -11.81 -6.38 0.72
C THR A 14 -10.89 -6.28 -0.51
N GLY A 15 -9.99 -5.31 -0.55
CA GLY A 15 -9.25 -4.98 -1.76
C GLY A 15 -10.05 -4.19 -2.80
N THR A 16 -11.33 -3.90 -2.57
CA THR A 16 -12.19 -3.24 -3.57
C THR A 16 -12.37 -1.76 -3.21
N LEU A 17 -12.03 -0.86 -4.14
CA LEU A 17 -12.17 0.59 -3.95
C LEU A 17 -13.52 1.06 -4.51
N GLY A 18 -14.58 0.91 -3.71
CA GLY A 18 -15.94 1.17 -4.18
C GLY A 18 -16.34 0.15 -5.24
N PRO A 19 -16.62 0.54 -6.49
CA PRO A 19 -16.87 -0.42 -7.57
C PRO A 19 -15.59 -0.94 -8.26
N LEU A 20 -14.42 -0.34 -8.00
CA LEU A 20 -13.18 -0.81 -8.62
C LEU A 20 -12.65 -2.03 -7.87
N SER A 21 -12.65 -3.19 -8.54
CA SER A 21 -12.11 -4.44 -8.00
C SER A 21 -10.85 -4.85 -8.79
N PRO A 22 -9.86 -5.51 -8.14
CA PRO A 22 -8.64 -5.94 -8.80
C PRO A 22 -8.87 -7.09 -9.81
N GLN A 23 -10.09 -7.59 -9.96
CA GLN A 23 -10.46 -8.61 -10.95
C GLN A 23 -10.94 -8.01 -12.28
N MET A 24 -11.05 -6.68 -12.37
CA MET A 24 -11.55 -5.99 -13.56
C MET A 24 -10.57 -6.07 -14.74
N SER A 25 -11.11 -5.98 -15.95
CA SER A 25 -10.34 -5.77 -17.17
C SER A 25 -10.11 -4.28 -17.44
N LEU A 26 -9.13 -3.97 -18.28
CA LEU A 26 -8.87 -2.60 -18.76
C LEU A 26 -10.14 -1.92 -19.30
N ILE A 27 -10.95 -2.64 -20.08
CA ILE A 27 -12.18 -2.06 -20.66
C ILE A 27 -13.24 -1.77 -19.60
N ASP A 28 -13.33 -2.58 -18.54
CA ASP A 28 -14.25 -2.33 -17.43
C ASP A 28 -13.81 -1.11 -16.61
N VAL A 29 -12.51 -0.95 -16.40
CA VAL A 29 -11.93 0.25 -15.77
C VAL A 29 -12.23 1.49 -16.60
N ALA A 30 -12.04 1.45 -17.92
CA ALA A 30 -12.32 2.57 -18.81
C ALA A 30 -13.81 2.97 -18.77
N LYS A 31 -14.73 1.99 -18.75
CA LYS A 31 -16.17 2.25 -18.57
C LYS A 31 -16.47 2.90 -17.23
N LEU A 32 -15.84 2.42 -16.16
CA LEU A 32 -16.07 2.89 -14.80
C LEU A 32 -15.50 4.31 -14.57
N LEU A 33 -14.19 4.48 -14.81
CA LEU A 33 -13.44 5.68 -14.46
C LEU A 33 -13.37 6.70 -15.60
N GLY A 34 -13.65 6.29 -16.84
CA GLY A 34 -13.43 7.11 -18.03
C GLY A 34 -11.97 7.06 -18.48
N SER A 35 -11.56 8.09 -19.22
CA SER A 35 -10.17 8.24 -19.66
C SER A 35 -9.24 8.50 -18.46
N PRO A 36 -8.05 7.88 -18.43
CA PRO A 36 -7.02 8.21 -17.45
C PRO A 36 -6.46 9.62 -17.66
N ASP A 37 -5.85 10.18 -16.62
CA ASP A 37 -5.14 11.46 -16.67
C ASP A 37 -3.80 11.33 -17.42
N GLY A 38 -3.26 10.10 -17.49
CA GLY A 38 -2.09 9.74 -18.29
C GLY A 38 -1.83 8.23 -18.28
N TRP A 39 -0.82 7.79 -19.02
CA TRP A 39 -0.38 6.39 -19.05
C TRP A 39 1.10 6.27 -19.44
N ASN A 40 1.74 5.18 -19.04
CA ASN A 40 3.05 4.80 -19.59
C ASN A 40 2.86 3.87 -20.79
N THR A 41 3.60 4.11 -21.86
CA THR A 41 3.69 3.20 -23.00
C THR A 41 4.81 2.21 -22.76
N ASN A 42 4.54 0.94 -23.07
CA ASN A 42 5.58 -0.05 -23.27
C ASN A 42 5.63 -0.29 -24.78
N GLU A 43 6.80 -0.13 -25.41
CA GLU A 43 6.91 -0.04 -26.88
C GLU A 43 6.33 -1.27 -27.60
N ASP A 44 6.32 -2.43 -26.93
CA ASP A 44 5.85 -3.70 -27.49
C ASP A 44 4.36 -4.00 -27.22
N ALA A 45 3.69 -3.24 -26.35
CA ALA A 45 2.31 -3.53 -25.97
C ALA A 45 1.30 -2.84 -26.91
N PRO A 46 0.24 -3.53 -27.39
CA PRO A 46 -0.75 -2.93 -28.29
C PRO A 46 -1.64 -1.87 -27.63
N VAL A 47 -1.64 -1.81 -26.29
CA VAL A 47 -2.35 -0.81 -25.48
C VAL A 47 -1.47 -0.39 -24.31
N PRO A 48 -1.64 0.82 -23.75
CA PRO A 48 -0.93 1.21 -22.53
C PRO A 48 -1.39 0.36 -21.34
N LEU A 49 -0.44 -0.24 -20.62
CA LEU A 49 -0.70 -1.18 -19.53
C LEU A 49 -0.52 -0.58 -18.13
N TYR A 50 -0.20 0.71 -18.05
CA TYR A 50 -0.06 1.43 -16.78
C TYR A 50 -0.77 2.77 -16.86
N TRP A 51 -1.84 2.96 -16.08
CA TRP A 51 -2.70 4.13 -16.15
C TRP A 51 -2.70 4.92 -14.83
N PHE A 52 -2.80 6.25 -14.92
CA PHE A 52 -2.88 7.16 -13.77
C PHE A 52 -4.22 7.89 -13.75
N PHE A 53 -4.84 7.99 -12.58
CA PHE A 53 -6.07 8.75 -12.30
C PHE A 53 -5.91 9.50 -10.97
N GLY A 54 -5.38 10.71 -10.98
CA GLY A 54 -5.06 11.46 -9.77
C GLY A 54 -4.12 10.69 -8.86
N LYS A 55 -4.63 10.19 -7.73
CA LYS A 55 -3.88 9.36 -6.77
C LYS A 55 -3.98 7.85 -7.04
N LEU A 56 -4.83 7.42 -7.97
CA LEU A 56 -5.00 6.01 -8.30
C LEU A 56 -4.09 5.65 -9.48
N GLU A 57 -3.33 4.57 -9.33
CA GLU A 57 -2.55 4.00 -10.41
C GLU A 57 -2.95 2.54 -10.61
N ILE A 58 -2.96 2.07 -11.86
CA ILE A 58 -3.41 0.74 -12.23
C ILE A 58 -2.43 0.12 -13.21
N SER A 59 -1.94 -1.08 -12.89
CA SER A 59 -1.20 -1.94 -13.80
C SER A 59 -2.08 -3.04 -14.35
N PHE A 60 -1.98 -3.29 -15.64
CA PHE A 60 -2.69 -4.35 -16.36
C PHE A 60 -1.73 -5.43 -16.85
N ALA A 61 -2.23 -6.66 -16.94
CA ALA A 61 -1.57 -7.79 -17.60
C ALA A 61 -1.34 -7.48 -19.08
N ASP A 62 -0.30 -8.07 -19.66
CA ASP A 62 0.11 -7.93 -21.06
C ASP A 62 -0.75 -8.73 -22.04
N ALA A 63 -1.45 -9.76 -21.57
CA ALA A 63 -2.38 -10.55 -22.35
C ALA A 63 -3.83 -10.06 -22.22
N ALA A 64 -4.56 -10.05 -23.35
CA ALA A 64 -6.00 -9.84 -23.36
C ALA A 64 -6.70 -10.85 -22.40
N PRO A 65 -7.69 -10.43 -21.60
CA PRO A 65 -8.41 -9.16 -21.67
C PRO A 65 -7.77 -8.01 -20.88
N TYR A 66 -6.45 -8.04 -20.64
CA TYR A 66 -5.69 -7.01 -19.92
C TYR A 66 -6.29 -6.79 -18.52
N ARG A 67 -6.34 -7.87 -17.73
CA ARG A 67 -6.84 -7.80 -16.35
C ARG A 67 -5.91 -6.96 -15.49
N ILE A 68 -6.46 -6.35 -14.45
CA ILE A 68 -5.65 -5.67 -13.44
C ILE A 68 -4.67 -6.67 -12.81
N ASN A 69 -3.38 -6.33 -12.83
CA ASN A 69 -2.35 -7.00 -12.03
C ASN A 69 -2.39 -6.48 -10.59
N TRP A 70 -2.57 -5.16 -10.45
CA TRP A 70 -2.80 -4.48 -9.19
C TRP A 70 -3.27 -3.04 -9.47
N PHE A 71 -3.87 -2.42 -8.47
CA PHE A 71 -4.01 -0.97 -8.42
C PHE A 71 -3.53 -0.45 -7.07
N GLN A 72 -3.15 0.81 -7.02
CA GLN A 72 -2.73 1.44 -5.78
C GLN A 72 -3.32 2.83 -5.58
N ILE A 73 -3.47 3.21 -4.31
CA ILE A 73 -3.56 4.61 -3.91
C ILE A 73 -2.12 5.08 -3.64
N GLU A 74 -1.58 5.81 -4.60
CA GLU A 74 -0.25 6.42 -4.58
C GLU A 74 -0.25 7.73 -3.78
N GLN A 75 0.90 8.13 -3.24
CA GLN A 75 1.05 9.30 -2.36
C GLN A 75 0.03 9.32 -1.19
N ALA A 76 -0.26 8.14 -0.62
CA ALA A 76 -1.21 7.94 0.46
C ALA A 76 -0.89 8.78 1.72
N LYS A 77 0.36 9.26 1.86
CA LYS A 77 0.79 10.18 2.94
C LYS A 77 0.03 11.49 2.94
N GLN A 78 -0.57 11.86 1.81
CA GLN A 78 -1.37 13.06 1.65
C GLN A 78 -2.84 12.87 2.05
N LEU A 79 -3.30 11.65 2.38
CA LEU A 79 -4.68 11.41 2.76
C LEU A 79 -5.00 12.07 4.12
N LYS A 80 -5.92 13.03 4.15
CA LYS A 80 -6.26 13.79 5.36
C LYS A 80 -7.76 14.14 5.44
N GLY A 81 -8.19 14.55 6.63
CA GLY A 81 -9.57 14.97 6.86
C GLY A 81 -10.56 13.80 6.82
N LYS A 82 -11.85 14.10 6.58
CA LYS A 82 -12.92 13.09 6.56
C LYS A 82 -13.04 12.40 5.20
N PHE A 83 -12.70 13.12 4.13
CA PHE A 83 -12.83 12.62 2.78
C PHE A 83 -11.73 13.17 1.87
N GLU A 84 -11.27 12.34 0.94
CA GLU A 84 -10.22 12.69 -0.03
C GLU A 84 -10.66 12.32 -1.46
N PRO A 85 -10.48 13.20 -2.45
CA PRO A 85 -10.59 12.79 -3.85
C PRO A 85 -9.44 11.83 -4.18
N VAL A 86 -9.77 10.70 -4.79
CA VAL A 86 -8.77 9.75 -5.32
C VAL A 86 -8.63 9.96 -6.82
N THR A 87 -9.76 10.06 -7.53
CA THR A 87 -9.82 10.35 -8.97
C THR A 87 -10.84 11.45 -9.26
N GLY A 88 -11.00 11.83 -10.54
CA GLY A 88 -12.11 12.67 -10.98
C GLY A 88 -13.50 12.08 -10.67
N ARG A 89 -13.61 10.76 -10.47
CA ARG A 89 -14.88 10.05 -10.25
C ARG A 89 -15.00 9.36 -8.90
N LEU A 90 -13.89 9.12 -8.18
CA LEU A 90 -13.88 8.44 -6.88
C LEU A 90 -13.45 9.39 -5.77
N LYS A 91 -14.20 9.37 -4.67
CA LYS A 91 -13.88 10.03 -3.42
C LYS A 91 -13.87 8.99 -2.31
N LEU A 92 -12.88 9.04 -1.43
CA LEU A 92 -12.68 8.10 -0.34
C LEU A 92 -13.15 8.72 0.97
N SER A 93 -13.98 8.02 1.74
CA SER A 93 -14.25 8.32 3.14
C SER A 93 -13.20 7.65 4.01
N LEU A 94 -12.42 8.44 4.74
CA LEU A 94 -11.25 7.94 5.46
C LEU A 94 -11.57 7.34 6.83
N GLY A 95 -12.70 7.70 7.43
CA GLY A 95 -13.06 7.27 8.78
C GLY A 95 -12.00 7.69 9.80
N LYS A 96 -11.36 6.70 10.44
CA LYS A 96 -10.25 6.92 11.41
C LYS A 96 -8.85 6.83 10.78
N PHE A 97 -8.76 6.53 9.49
CA PHE A 97 -7.49 6.36 8.78
C PHE A 97 -7.01 7.67 8.16
N SER A 98 -5.72 7.77 7.91
CA SER A 98 -5.08 8.89 7.21
C SER A 98 -3.71 8.46 6.69
N GLY A 99 -3.05 9.34 5.95
CA GLY A 99 -1.65 9.14 5.54
C GLY A 99 -0.65 9.09 6.71
N LYS A 100 -1.09 9.41 7.93
CA LYS A 100 -0.31 9.32 9.18
C LYS A 100 -0.70 8.12 10.05
N THR A 101 -1.59 7.24 9.57
CA THR A 101 -1.93 6.04 10.34
C THR A 101 -0.71 5.12 10.40
N LYS A 102 -0.34 4.74 11.63
CA LYS A 102 0.80 3.88 11.92
C LYS A 102 0.49 2.40 11.59
N PRO A 103 1.50 1.56 11.33
CA PRO A 103 1.33 0.12 11.15
C PRO A 103 0.54 -0.52 12.30
N SER A 104 0.93 -0.26 13.55
CA SER A 104 0.22 -0.74 14.75
C SER A 104 -1.27 -0.38 14.74
N ALA A 105 -1.61 0.85 14.33
CA ALA A 105 -2.99 1.31 14.25
C ALA A 105 -3.79 0.64 13.13
N PHE A 106 -3.17 0.28 12.01
CA PHE A 106 -3.81 -0.55 10.98
C PHE A 106 -4.10 -1.96 11.49
N LEU A 107 -3.13 -2.61 12.12
CA LEU A 107 -3.26 -3.95 12.66
C LEU A 107 -4.34 -4.02 13.75
N SER A 108 -4.36 -3.04 14.67
CA SER A 108 -5.35 -2.96 15.75
C SER A 108 -6.76 -2.53 15.31
N ALA A 109 -6.98 -2.24 14.02
CA ALA A 109 -8.28 -1.78 13.52
C ALA A 109 -9.35 -2.89 13.37
N GLY A 110 -8.96 -4.15 13.65
CA GLY A 110 -9.85 -5.31 13.57
C GLY A 110 -10.33 -5.60 12.14
N LEU A 111 -9.46 -5.37 11.15
CA LEU A 111 -9.77 -5.56 9.72
C LEU A 111 -9.26 -6.88 9.16
N TRP A 112 -8.21 -7.44 9.75
CA TRP A 112 -7.45 -8.54 9.17
C TRP A 112 -7.23 -9.64 10.19
N ASP A 113 -7.06 -10.88 9.71
CA ASP A 113 -6.59 -11.99 10.53
C ASP A 113 -5.09 -11.80 10.82
N LEU A 114 -4.77 -11.32 12.02
CA LEU A 114 -3.40 -10.99 12.43
C LEU A 114 -2.44 -12.19 12.43
N LYS A 115 -2.94 -13.43 12.47
CA LYS A 115 -2.09 -14.63 12.34
C LYS A 115 -1.61 -14.82 10.90
N ARG A 116 -2.40 -14.37 9.93
CA ARG A 116 -2.11 -14.46 8.49
C ARG A 116 -1.49 -13.19 7.92
N THR A 117 -1.78 -12.04 8.54
CA THR A 117 -1.15 -10.76 8.20
C THR A 117 0.35 -10.81 8.49
N LYS A 118 1.15 -10.35 7.54
CA LYS A 118 2.60 -10.22 7.69
C LYS A 118 2.99 -8.76 7.73
N VAL A 119 3.88 -8.43 8.67
CA VAL A 119 4.59 -7.16 8.69
C VAL A 119 6.01 -7.43 8.28
N HIS A 120 6.44 -6.80 7.20
CA HIS A 120 7.80 -6.96 6.71
C HIS A 120 8.60 -5.68 6.89
N TYR A 121 9.88 -5.85 7.21
CA TYR A 121 10.81 -4.74 7.24
C TYR A 121 12.19 -5.17 6.76
N ALA A 122 12.90 -4.24 6.14
CA ALA A 122 14.23 -4.44 5.61
C ALA A 122 14.96 -3.11 5.41
N ALA A 123 16.27 -3.18 5.23
CA ALA A 123 17.04 -2.05 4.75
C ALA A 123 16.99 -2.02 3.22
N LEU A 124 16.78 -0.83 2.67
CA LEU A 124 16.99 -0.51 1.26
C LEU A 124 17.89 0.74 1.20
N SER A 125 19.19 0.52 0.98
CA SER A 125 20.20 1.59 1.04
C SER A 125 20.17 2.32 2.40
N ASP A 126 19.81 3.61 2.41
CA ASP A 126 19.71 4.54 3.53
C ASP A 126 18.28 4.66 4.09
N SER A 127 17.38 3.79 3.63
CA SER A 127 15.97 3.76 4.02
C SER A 127 15.56 2.45 4.67
N ILE A 128 14.55 2.51 5.52
CA ILE A 128 13.86 1.32 6.05
C ILE A 128 12.59 1.13 5.23
N LEU A 129 12.49 -0.01 4.56
CA LEU A 129 11.24 -0.48 4.01
C LEU A 129 10.43 -1.09 5.14
N LEU A 130 9.17 -0.72 5.23
CA LEU A 130 8.20 -1.33 6.11
C LEU A 130 6.88 -1.48 5.36
N ASN A 131 6.27 -2.65 5.43
CA ASN A 131 4.95 -2.85 4.86
C ASN A 131 4.13 -3.89 5.61
N ILE A 132 2.82 -3.84 5.38
CA ILE A 132 1.87 -4.85 5.84
C ILE A 132 1.29 -5.54 4.61
N CYS A 133 1.36 -6.87 4.57
CA CYS A 133 0.64 -7.72 3.63
C CYS A 133 -0.52 -8.40 4.35
N ALA A 134 -1.77 -8.10 3.95
CA ALA A 134 -2.99 -8.63 4.56
C ALA A 134 -4.02 -9.01 3.50
N GLY A 135 -4.20 -10.31 3.25
CA GLY A 135 -5.06 -10.78 2.16
C GLY A 135 -4.55 -10.22 0.83
N CYS A 136 -5.40 -9.54 0.07
CA CYS A 136 -5.04 -8.87 -1.19
C CYS A 136 -4.47 -7.45 -1.02
N ILE A 137 -4.36 -6.94 0.20
CA ILE A 137 -3.88 -5.58 0.47
C ILE A 137 -2.39 -5.59 0.83
N LYS A 138 -1.64 -4.64 0.26
CA LYS A 138 -0.30 -4.28 0.73
C LYS A 138 -0.24 -2.80 1.09
N VAL A 139 0.14 -2.48 2.32
CA VAL A 139 0.34 -1.09 2.78
C VAL A 139 1.83 -0.83 2.89
N HIS A 140 2.37 0.06 2.09
CA HIS A 140 3.78 0.48 2.17
C HIS A 140 3.90 1.71 3.07
N PHE A 141 4.95 1.73 3.88
CA PHE A 141 5.26 2.84 4.76
C PHE A 141 6.63 3.42 4.43
N GLN A 142 6.68 4.74 4.38
CA GLN A 142 7.93 5.50 4.44
C GLN A 142 8.29 5.71 5.92
N VAL A 143 9.48 5.24 6.32
CA VAL A 143 10.02 5.43 7.66
C VAL A 143 10.98 6.62 7.66
N ASP A 144 10.80 7.57 8.58
CA ASP A 144 11.80 8.62 8.84
C ASP A 144 13.02 8.01 9.54
N THR A 145 14.15 7.94 8.84
CA THR A 145 15.42 7.34 9.30
C THR A 145 16.38 8.34 9.96
N SER A 146 15.95 9.58 10.23
CA SER A 146 16.79 10.62 10.87
C SER A 146 17.32 10.25 12.27
N PHE A 147 16.78 9.20 12.90
CA PHE A 147 17.24 8.68 14.19
C PHE A 147 18.45 7.75 14.08
N VAL A 148 18.83 7.34 12.87
CA VAL A 148 20.00 6.51 12.60
C VAL A 148 21.23 7.42 12.49
N ALA A 149 22.00 7.51 13.57
CA ALA A 149 23.01 8.56 13.78
C ALA A 149 24.14 8.61 12.72
N ASP A 150 24.46 7.47 12.11
CA ASP A 150 25.50 7.30 11.09
C ASP A 150 24.94 7.18 9.66
N GLY A 151 23.60 7.19 9.51
CA GLY A 151 22.92 6.92 8.24
C GLY A 151 23.00 5.46 7.77
N ASP A 152 23.68 4.57 8.50
CA ASP A 152 23.86 3.17 8.11
C ASP A 152 22.69 2.33 8.62
N VAL A 153 21.61 2.36 7.85
CA VAL A 153 20.37 1.63 8.17
C VAL A 153 20.59 0.12 8.22
N VAL A 154 21.46 -0.44 7.37
CA VAL A 154 21.75 -1.88 7.35
C VAL A 154 22.34 -2.30 8.70
N ARG A 155 23.40 -1.61 9.13
CA ARG A 155 24.05 -1.87 10.42
C ARG A 155 23.11 -1.64 11.59
N HIS A 156 22.27 -0.61 11.51
CA HIS A 156 21.26 -0.33 12.53
C HIS A 156 20.27 -1.50 12.69
N LEU A 157 19.73 -2.03 11.60
CA LEU A 157 18.78 -3.16 11.64
C LEU A 157 19.43 -4.46 12.17
N GLU A 158 20.71 -4.68 11.88
CA GLU A 158 21.45 -5.85 12.35
C GLU A 158 21.76 -5.80 13.85
N GLY A 159 22.16 -4.63 14.35
CA GLY A 159 22.57 -4.45 15.74
C GLY A 159 21.43 -4.18 16.74
N ALA A 160 20.26 -3.74 16.26
CA ALA A 160 19.16 -3.35 17.14
C ALA A 160 18.39 -4.56 17.72
N LYS A 161 18.06 -4.49 19.01
CA LYS A 161 17.08 -5.40 19.61
C LYS A 161 15.71 -5.12 19.00
N LEU A 162 15.03 -6.16 18.52
CA LEU A 162 13.77 -6.06 17.78
C LEU A 162 12.72 -5.15 18.45
N GLY A 163 12.47 -5.33 19.75
CA GLY A 163 11.46 -4.51 20.43
C GLY A 163 11.81 -3.03 20.52
N ARG A 164 13.10 -2.67 20.61
CA ARG A 164 13.53 -1.26 20.53
C ARG A 164 13.36 -0.73 19.12
N LEU A 165 13.79 -1.51 18.13
CA LEU A 165 13.68 -1.17 16.72
C LEU A 165 12.23 -0.85 16.31
N LEU A 166 11.27 -1.72 16.65
CA LEU A 166 9.88 -1.49 16.29
C LEU A 166 9.30 -0.25 17.00
N ARG A 167 9.66 0.00 18.26
CA ARG A 167 9.25 1.20 18.99
C ARG A 167 9.81 2.50 18.39
N ASP A 168 10.99 2.44 17.77
CA ASP A 168 11.58 3.57 17.08
C ASP A 168 10.92 3.80 15.70
N ILE A 169 10.62 2.72 14.96
CA ILE A 169 10.06 2.79 13.60
C ILE A 169 8.57 3.12 13.58
N ASP A 170 7.73 2.41 14.33
CA ASP A 170 6.26 2.52 14.25
C ASP A 170 5.72 3.96 14.33
N PRO A 171 6.19 4.84 15.25
CA PRO A 171 5.70 6.22 15.30
C PRO A 171 6.24 7.12 14.19
N ARG A 172 7.27 6.69 13.44
CA ARG A 172 7.98 7.46 12.42
C ARG A 172 7.49 7.17 11.00
N THR A 173 6.47 6.34 10.85
CA THR A 173 5.92 5.96 9.56
C THR A 173 4.94 6.99 9.00
N LYS A 174 4.95 7.15 7.69
CA LYS A 174 3.82 7.66 6.91
C LYS A 174 3.44 6.62 5.88
N VAL A 175 2.15 6.51 5.57
CA VAL A 175 1.69 5.60 4.52
C VAL A 175 2.17 6.14 3.19
N ASP A 176 2.98 5.40 2.45
CA ASP A 176 3.46 5.87 1.14
C ASP A 176 2.45 5.51 0.06
N SER A 177 2.12 4.22 -0.05
CA SER A 177 1.20 3.66 -1.04
C SER A 177 0.39 2.49 -0.47
N ILE A 178 -0.79 2.25 -1.03
CA ILE A 178 -1.66 1.12 -0.65
C ILE A 178 -2.11 0.41 -1.89
N TYR A 179 -1.65 -0.84 -2.05
CA TYR A 179 -1.94 -1.69 -3.19
C TYR A 179 -3.09 -2.65 -2.89
N SER A 180 -3.77 -3.03 -3.97
CA SER A 180 -4.72 -4.13 -4.02
C SER A 180 -4.42 -5.04 -5.20
N TYR A 181 -4.37 -6.35 -4.93
CA TYR A 181 -4.03 -7.39 -5.88
C TYR A 181 -5.21 -8.34 -6.11
N PRO A 182 -5.30 -9.02 -7.28
CA PRO A 182 -6.33 -10.02 -7.53
C PRO A 182 -6.14 -11.30 -6.69
N GLN A 183 -4.91 -11.52 -6.21
CA GLN A 183 -4.47 -12.63 -5.39
C GLN A 183 -3.92 -12.12 -4.05
N PRO A 184 -3.65 -12.99 -3.06
CA PRO A 184 -2.99 -12.55 -1.84
C PRO A 184 -1.72 -11.75 -2.15
N ALA A 185 -1.60 -10.57 -1.54
CA ALA A 185 -0.45 -9.72 -1.67
C ALA A 185 0.77 -10.46 -1.12
N THR A 186 1.70 -10.76 -2.01
CA THR A 186 3.02 -11.26 -1.66
C THR A 186 4.01 -10.12 -1.71
N GLU A 187 5.13 -10.31 -1.04
CA GLU A 187 6.24 -9.41 -1.18
C GLU A 187 7.26 -9.95 -2.17
N GLU A 188 7.57 -9.13 -3.18
CA GLU A 188 8.82 -9.22 -3.91
C GLU A 188 9.38 -7.80 -4.03
N VAL A 189 10.35 -7.43 -3.19
CA VAL A 189 11.13 -6.20 -3.40
C VAL A 189 12.57 -6.60 -3.75
N PRO A 190 12.97 -6.48 -5.03
CA PRO A 190 14.35 -6.73 -5.43
C PRO A 190 15.32 -5.78 -4.72
N GLY A 191 16.51 -6.28 -4.34
CA GLY A 191 17.60 -5.44 -3.81
C GLY A 191 17.54 -5.12 -2.31
N VAL A 192 16.65 -5.76 -1.56
CA VAL A 192 16.56 -5.61 -0.10
C VAL A 192 17.58 -6.48 0.64
N PHE A 193 18.18 -5.93 1.70
CA PHE A 193 19.04 -6.68 2.61
C PHE A 193 18.28 -7.00 3.91
N ASN A 194 18.56 -8.17 4.50
CA ASN A 194 18.02 -8.58 5.79
C ASN A 194 16.50 -8.55 5.89
N TRP A 195 15.85 -9.16 4.90
CA TRP A 195 14.40 -9.29 4.84
C TRP A 195 13.84 -10.07 6.04
N ARG A 196 13.04 -9.41 6.87
CA ARG A 196 12.44 -10.01 8.08
C ARG A 196 10.92 -9.88 8.06
N ALA A 197 10.25 -10.89 8.61
CA ALA A 197 8.79 -10.97 8.66
C ALA A 197 8.32 -11.26 10.09
N LEU A 198 7.26 -10.58 10.52
CA LEU A 198 6.52 -10.85 11.74
C LEU A 198 5.06 -11.13 11.39
N THR A 199 4.35 -11.88 12.22
CA THR A 199 2.88 -11.84 12.14
C THR A 199 2.36 -10.50 12.67
N GLY A 200 1.13 -10.15 12.31
CA GLY A 200 0.46 -8.99 12.88
C GLY A 200 0.35 -9.07 14.40
N ASN A 201 0.16 -10.28 14.96
CA ASN A 201 0.16 -10.50 16.41
C ASN A 201 1.52 -10.22 17.03
N ASP A 202 2.59 -10.84 16.51
CA ASP A 202 3.93 -10.65 17.06
C ASP A 202 4.34 -9.17 17.05
N TYR A 203 3.99 -8.44 15.98
CA TYR A 203 4.27 -7.02 15.87
C TYR A 203 3.57 -6.21 16.97
N LEU A 204 2.29 -6.47 17.24
CA LEU A 204 1.54 -5.80 18.29
C LEU A 204 2.03 -6.20 19.69
N ASP A 205 2.26 -7.49 19.93
CA ASP A 205 2.71 -8.02 21.22
C ASP A 205 4.07 -7.45 21.63
N ILE A 206 4.98 -7.24 20.67
CA ILE A 206 6.29 -6.61 20.91
C ILE A 206 6.16 -5.12 21.25
N LEU A 207 5.17 -4.43 20.66
CA LEU A 207 4.99 -3.00 20.85
C LEU A 207 4.33 -2.65 22.19
N GLY A 208 3.43 -3.50 22.71
CA GLY A 208 2.83 -3.37 24.05
C GLY A 208 1.91 -2.17 24.18
#